data_AF-A0A937V1X0-F1
#
_entry.id   AF-A0A937V1X0-F1
#
_cell.length_a   1.000
_cell.length_b   1.000
_cell.length_c   1.000
_cell.angle_alpha   90.00
_cell.angle_beta   90.00
_cell.angle_gamma   90.00
#
_symmetry.space_group_name_H-M   'P 1'
#
loop_
_entity.id
_entity.type
_entity.pdbx_description
1 polymer ?
#
loop_
_entity_poly.entity_id
_entity_poly.type
_entity_poly.pdbx_seq_one_letter_code
_entity_poly.pdbx_strand_id
1 'polypeptide(L)'
;MSQKTSSWLKPTVAAACLLSSLAAMPMLNATATQAEARSLIPTLNGQKSGSTCLQTQVETPVLQAQTRQFKVNDSSSLPKAIRQKVLAIASKELRIPVNQLKITAERSRFWDGCLGVASPKAMCPMIGIPGWQVIVAGPQEYWVYHLNKTATLIKRNPTTSAKGSVVPTFWQADSTMVAAKPGEIIFQSSTTGGIAGQAYKTLLQKDGQVVRIDLRQQPPTPTLIRRLSPPQVQEFVRFLQQNEFEDFLDFNYSPTAGADYFAIALMTPRGNGIQYVDIVQDQTPLKLQQIIQAWNRITKVN
;
A
#
# COMPACT_ATOMS: atom_id res chain seq x y z
N MET A 1 -52.99 -1.12 -37.65
CA MET A 1 -53.45 -0.09 -36.68
C MET A 1 -52.26 0.74 -36.24
N SER A 2 -52.36 2.04 -36.49
CA SER A 2 -51.65 3.19 -35.89
C SER A 2 -50.11 3.18 -35.79
N GLN A 3 -49.49 3.89 -36.73
CA GLN A 3 -48.24 4.60 -36.55
C GLN A 3 -48.45 5.79 -35.60
N LYS A 4 -47.52 6.03 -34.67
CA LYS A 4 -47.31 7.34 -34.05
C LYS A 4 -45.83 7.64 -33.95
N THR A 5 -45.42 8.61 -34.75
CA THR A 5 -44.15 9.30 -34.76
C THR A 5 -44.06 10.30 -33.60
N SER A 6 -42.90 10.43 -32.95
CA SER A 6 -42.55 11.65 -32.20
C SER A 6 -41.04 11.90 -32.18
N SER A 7 -40.61 12.68 -33.16
CA SER A 7 -39.64 13.79 -33.12
C SER A 7 -38.81 14.04 -31.84
N TRP A 8 -37.50 13.90 -32.02
CA TRP A 8 -36.39 14.81 -31.68
C TRP A 8 -36.64 16.02 -30.77
N LEU A 9 -35.81 16.15 -29.72
CA LEU A 9 -35.29 17.41 -29.18
C LEU A 9 -33.91 17.16 -28.53
N LYS A 10 -32.89 17.84 -29.07
CA LYS A 10 -31.51 17.88 -28.55
C LYS A 10 -31.43 18.87 -27.40
N PRO A 11 -30.60 18.66 -26.35
CA PRO A 11 -30.22 19.74 -25.46
C PRO A 11 -29.12 20.60 -26.09
N THR A 12 -29.39 21.90 -26.07
CA THR A 12 -28.62 23.04 -26.57
C THR A 12 -27.34 23.27 -25.77
N VAL A 13 -26.25 23.54 -26.48
CA VAL A 13 -25.00 24.08 -25.94
C VAL A 13 -25.18 25.58 -25.71
N ALA A 14 -25.11 26.03 -24.47
CA ALA A 14 -25.01 27.45 -24.15
C ALA A 14 -23.54 27.84 -24.04
N ALA A 15 -23.06 28.57 -25.05
CA ALA A 15 -21.82 29.31 -25.01
C ALA A 15 -22.04 30.61 -24.22
N ALA A 16 -21.20 30.87 -23.21
CA ALA A 16 -21.08 32.18 -22.59
C ALA A 16 -19.65 32.68 -22.82
N CYS A 17 -19.52 33.60 -23.77
CA CYS A 17 -18.37 34.50 -23.88
C CYS A 17 -18.45 35.54 -22.76
N LEU A 18 -17.40 35.67 -21.96
CA LEU A 18 -17.07 36.94 -21.33
C LEU A 18 -15.58 37.23 -21.52
N LEU A 19 -15.35 38.45 -21.99
CA LEU A 19 -14.12 39.06 -22.44
C LEU A 19 -13.29 39.58 -21.25
N SER A 20 -11.98 39.38 -21.36
CA SER A 20 -10.86 40.27 -20.99
C SER A 20 -10.88 41.05 -19.67
N SER A 21 -9.93 40.70 -18.79
CA SER A 21 -9.02 41.70 -18.22
C SER A 21 -7.63 41.10 -17.99
N LEU A 22 -6.64 41.64 -18.72
CA LEU A 22 -5.22 41.49 -18.40
C LEU A 22 -4.92 42.39 -17.20
N ALA A 23 -4.38 41.82 -16.13
CA ALA A 23 -3.58 42.56 -15.16
C ALA A 23 -2.31 41.74 -14.90
N ALA A 24 -1.20 42.23 -15.46
CA ALA A 24 0.13 41.78 -15.11
C ALA A 24 0.46 42.25 -13.69
N MET A 25 0.91 41.33 -12.84
CA MET A 25 1.55 41.67 -11.58
C MET A 25 2.86 40.87 -11.42
N PRO A 26 3.89 41.49 -10.83
CA PRO A 26 5.29 41.18 -11.11
C PRO A 26 5.83 39.97 -10.34
N MET A 27 6.80 39.34 -10.97
CA MET A 27 7.67 38.28 -10.44
C MET A 27 8.48 38.81 -9.24
N LEU A 28 8.34 38.18 -8.07
CA LEU A 28 9.31 38.32 -6.98
C LEU A 28 10.48 37.36 -7.24
N ASN A 29 11.60 37.92 -7.70
CA ASN A 29 12.91 37.26 -7.71
C ASN A 29 13.47 37.24 -6.28
N ALA A 30 13.62 36.05 -5.70
CA ALA A 30 14.48 35.84 -4.54
C ALA A 30 15.83 35.28 -5.03
N THR A 31 16.80 36.17 -5.25
CA THR A 31 18.20 35.80 -5.45
C THR A 31 18.85 35.54 -4.09
N ALA A 32 19.08 34.26 -3.77
CA ALA A 32 19.97 33.88 -2.68
C ALA A 32 21.43 34.04 -3.14
N THR A 33 22.15 34.93 -2.50
CA THR A 33 23.58 35.17 -2.67
C THR A 33 24.39 33.97 -2.15
N GLN A 34 25.24 33.40 -3.00
CA GLN A 34 26.31 32.48 -2.63
C GLN A 34 27.43 33.28 -1.95
N ALA A 35 27.78 32.90 -0.72
CA ALA A 35 29.01 33.35 -0.07
C ALA A 35 30.09 32.29 -0.30
N GLU A 36 31.10 32.66 -1.09
CA GLU A 36 32.36 31.93 -1.27
C GLU A 36 33.21 32.05 0.00
N ALA A 37 33.48 30.93 0.69
CA ALA A 37 34.51 30.87 1.72
C ALA A 37 35.83 30.46 1.07
N ARG A 38 36.70 31.46 0.86
CA ARG A 38 38.07 31.31 0.37
C ARG A 38 38.93 30.50 1.35
N SER A 39 39.71 29.58 0.79
CA SER A 39 40.80 28.88 1.45
C SER A 39 41.87 29.84 1.94
N LEU A 40 42.31 29.70 3.19
CA LEU A 40 43.57 30.24 3.66
C LEU A 40 44.46 29.10 4.12
N ILE A 41 45.48 28.82 3.30
CA ILE A 41 46.65 28.02 3.62
C ILE A 41 47.62 28.95 4.37
N PRO A 42 48.16 28.58 5.53
CA PRO A 42 49.40 29.16 6.03
C PRO A 42 50.58 28.28 5.67
N THR A 43 51.55 28.89 4.99
CA THR A 43 52.86 28.33 4.64
C THR A 43 53.74 28.15 5.88
N LEU A 44 54.53 27.07 5.83
CA LEU A 44 55.45 26.56 6.83
C LEU A 44 56.68 27.44 7.08
N ASN A 45 57.20 27.37 8.31
CA ASN A 45 58.62 27.37 8.70
C ASN A 45 58.65 26.93 10.18
N GLY A 46 59.41 25.97 10.68
CA GLY A 46 60.49 25.14 10.16
C GLY A 46 61.39 24.86 11.35
N GLN A 47 61.53 23.60 11.79
CA GLN A 47 62.67 23.20 12.64
C GLN A 47 62.84 21.68 12.66
N LYS A 48 64.07 21.27 12.36
CA LYS A 48 64.63 19.92 12.42
C LYS A 48 64.49 19.34 13.83
N SER A 49 64.26 18.04 13.94
CA SER A 49 65.18 17.09 14.58
C SER A 49 64.51 15.73 14.68
N GLY A 50 65.26 14.68 14.37
CA GLY A 50 64.76 13.31 14.36
C GLY A 50 64.63 12.67 15.73
N SER A 51 64.32 11.38 15.62
CA SER A 51 64.53 10.30 16.61
C SER A 51 63.41 10.05 17.63
N THR A 52 62.65 9.00 17.30
CA THR A 52 62.26 7.87 18.17
C THR A 52 61.60 8.18 19.52
N CYS A 53 60.31 7.85 19.65
CA CYS A 53 59.67 7.62 20.95
C CYS A 53 59.21 6.17 21.10
N LEU A 54 59.64 5.61 22.23
CA LEU A 54 59.31 4.30 22.78
C LEU A 54 57.80 4.05 22.90
N GLN A 55 57.43 2.78 22.79
CA GLN A 55 56.11 2.27 23.16
C GLN A 55 55.89 2.41 24.66
N THR A 56 54.84 3.16 25.05
CA THR A 56 54.28 3.11 26.40
C THR A 56 52.86 2.55 26.28
N GLN A 57 52.63 1.41 26.93
CA GLN A 57 51.30 0.82 27.07
C GLN A 57 50.51 1.63 28.10
N VAL A 58 49.32 2.08 27.72
CA VAL A 58 48.35 2.69 28.62
C VAL A 58 47.20 1.70 28.74
N GLU A 59 47.17 0.98 29.85
CA GLU A 59 46.01 0.17 30.24
C GLU A 59 44.86 1.11 30.64
N THR A 60 43.83 1.17 29.82
CA THR A 60 42.57 1.84 30.16
C THR A 60 41.71 0.94 31.05
N PRO A 61 41.16 1.45 32.17
CA PRO A 61 40.28 0.67 33.03
C PRO A 61 38.95 0.41 32.31
N VAL A 62 38.61 -0.87 32.15
CA VAL A 62 37.36 -1.32 31.55
C VAL A 62 36.24 -1.02 32.54
N LEU A 63 35.51 0.09 32.32
CA LEU A 63 34.25 0.31 33.02
C LEU A 63 33.26 -0.72 32.49
N GLN A 64 33.05 -1.78 33.28
CA GLN A 64 32.14 -2.86 32.97
C GLN A 64 30.73 -2.28 32.80
N ALA A 65 30.29 -2.18 31.54
CA ALA A 65 28.91 -1.94 31.21
C ALA A 65 28.10 -3.16 31.69
N GLN A 66 27.54 -3.06 32.89
CA GLN A 66 26.55 -4.00 33.37
C GLN A 66 25.39 -3.97 32.37
N THR A 67 25.35 -4.99 31.52
CA THR A 67 24.24 -5.29 30.64
C THR A 67 23.03 -5.55 31.52
N ARG A 68 22.29 -4.49 31.86
CA ARG A 68 20.85 -4.62 32.05
C ARG A 68 20.36 -5.14 30.71
N GLN A 69 20.08 -6.45 30.66
CA GLN A 69 19.25 -7.04 29.64
C GLN A 69 17.96 -6.22 29.60
N PHE A 70 17.92 -5.22 28.73
CA PHE A 70 16.67 -4.80 28.14
C PHE A 70 16.23 -6.01 27.33
N LYS A 71 15.43 -6.85 27.99
CA LYS A 71 14.53 -7.77 27.32
C LYS A 71 13.66 -6.87 26.45
N VAL A 72 14.07 -6.65 25.20
CA VAL A 72 13.17 -6.07 24.20
C VAL A 72 12.13 -7.15 24.00
N ASN A 73 11.07 -7.08 24.79
CA ASN A 73 9.85 -7.81 24.53
C ASN A 73 9.25 -7.17 23.27
N ASP A 74 9.75 -7.59 22.12
CA ASP A 74 9.15 -7.31 20.81
C ASP A 74 7.92 -8.20 20.61
N SER A 75 7.06 -8.25 21.64
CA SER A 75 5.77 -8.89 21.62
C SER A 75 4.72 -7.79 21.69
N SER A 76 4.64 -6.98 20.63
CA SER A 76 3.57 -6.03 20.33
C SER A 76 2.25 -6.75 20.02
N SER A 77 1.90 -7.72 20.84
CA SER A 77 0.65 -8.47 20.74
C SER A 77 -0.49 -7.65 21.33
N LEU A 78 -1.68 -7.76 20.74
CA LEU A 78 -2.86 -7.05 21.22
C LEU A 78 -3.17 -7.44 22.68
N PRO A 79 -3.23 -6.48 23.64
CA PRO A 79 -3.49 -6.79 25.04
C PRO A 79 -4.76 -7.60 25.25
N LYS A 80 -4.73 -8.56 26.19
CA LYS A 80 -5.86 -9.49 26.45
C LYS A 80 -7.18 -8.77 26.71
N ALA A 81 -7.16 -7.69 27.49
CA ALA A 81 -8.35 -6.87 27.76
C ALA A 81 -8.94 -6.25 26.48
N ILE A 82 -8.08 -5.78 25.56
CA ILE A 82 -8.51 -5.25 24.26
C ILE A 82 -9.07 -6.37 23.38
N ARG A 83 -8.44 -7.55 23.33
CA ARG A 83 -8.96 -8.71 22.59
C ARG A 83 -10.37 -9.08 23.04
N GLN A 84 -10.58 -9.19 24.36
CA GLN A 84 -11.88 -9.50 24.94
C GLN A 84 -12.92 -8.43 24.59
N LYS A 85 -12.53 -7.14 24.64
CA LYS A 85 -13.40 -6.03 24.25
C LYS A 85 -13.82 -6.09 22.78
N VAL A 86 -12.87 -6.34 21.87
CA VAL A 86 -13.15 -6.48 20.43
C VAL A 86 -14.10 -7.65 20.17
N LEU A 87 -13.84 -8.81 20.77
CA LEU A 87 -14.71 -9.98 20.62
C LEU A 87 -16.12 -9.75 21.20
N ALA A 88 -16.24 -9.04 22.33
CA ALA A 88 -17.53 -8.70 22.93
C ALA A 88 -18.33 -7.73 22.03
N ILE A 89 -17.66 -6.73 21.42
CA ILE A 89 -18.30 -5.82 20.46
C ILE A 89 -18.72 -6.57 19.21
N ALA A 90 -17.83 -7.37 18.62
CA ALA A 90 -18.15 -8.19 17.45
C ALA A 90 -19.33 -9.13 17.75
N SER A 91 -19.34 -9.78 18.92
CA SER A 91 -20.46 -10.64 19.35
C SER A 91 -21.79 -9.90 19.39
N LYS A 92 -21.80 -8.69 19.98
CA LYS A 92 -23.00 -7.85 20.05
C LYS A 92 -23.45 -7.37 18.67
N GLU A 93 -22.53 -6.90 17.83
CA GLU A 93 -22.84 -6.37 16.49
C GLU A 93 -23.33 -7.45 15.53
N LEU A 94 -22.73 -8.63 15.60
CA LEU A 94 -22.96 -9.73 14.66
C LEU A 94 -24.00 -10.74 15.16
N ARG A 95 -24.38 -10.66 16.44
CA ARG A 95 -25.23 -11.63 17.14
C ARG A 95 -24.65 -13.06 17.10
N ILE A 96 -23.33 -13.16 17.14
CA ILE A 96 -22.60 -14.43 17.18
C ILE A 96 -22.01 -14.59 18.58
N PRO A 97 -22.19 -15.74 19.27
CA PRO A 97 -21.58 -15.98 20.57
C PRO A 97 -20.06 -15.79 20.54
N VAL A 98 -19.49 -15.19 21.59
CA VAL A 98 -18.03 -14.92 21.69
C VAL A 98 -17.20 -16.19 21.48
N ASN A 99 -17.68 -17.36 21.92
CA ASN A 99 -16.97 -18.64 21.76
C ASN A 99 -16.93 -19.15 20.31
N GLN A 100 -17.69 -18.55 19.39
CA GLN A 100 -17.64 -18.82 17.95
C GLN A 100 -16.83 -17.76 17.18
N LEU A 101 -16.28 -16.76 17.88
CA LEU A 101 -15.45 -15.71 17.31
C LEU A 101 -14.00 -15.88 17.74
N LYS A 102 -13.07 -15.68 16.81
CA LYS A 102 -11.63 -15.78 17.07
C LYS A 102 -10.89 -14.64 16.39
N ILE A 103 -10.00 -13.98 17.12
CA ILE A 103 -9.01 -13.09 16.49
C ILE A 103 -7.93 -13.96 15.86
N THR A 104 -7.75 -13.87 14.54
CA THR A 104 -6.82 -14.69 13.76
C THR A 104 -5.55 -13.93 13.37
N ALA A 105 -5.62 -12.60 13.29
CA ALA A 105 -4.45 -11.75 13.06
C ALA A 105 -4.66 -10.37 13.69
N GLU A 106 -3.56 -9.76 14.07
CA GLU A 106 -3.51 -8.38 14.53
C GLU A 106 -2.21 -7.70 14.08
N ARG A 107 -2.26 -6.39 13.90
CA ARG A 107 -1.06 -5.56 13.71
C ARG A 107 -1.27 -4.15 14.23
N SER A 108 -0.19 -3.51 14.66
CA SER A 108 -0.18 -2.07 14.95
C SER A 108 -0.32 -1.27 13.65
N ARG A 109 -1.11 -0.20 13.68
CA ARG A 109 -1.31 0.74 12.56
C ARG A 109 -1.47 2.17 13.08
N PHE A 110 -1.17 3.12 12.21
CA PHE A 110 -1.57 4.51 12.39
C PHE A 110 -2.74 4.81 11.47
N TRP A 111 -3.72 5.54 11.99
CA TRP A 111 -4.94 5.86 11.26
C TRP A 111 -5.09 7.36 11.02
N ASP A 112 -5.90 7.70 10.03
CA ASP A 112 -6.47 9.03 9.91
C ASP A 112 -7.55 9.28 10.99
N GLY A 113 -8.16 10.47 10.97
CA GLY A 113 -9.25 10.85 11.87
C GLY A 113 -10.52 10.00 11.75
N CYS A 114 -10.65 9.20 10.70
CA CYS A 114 -11.76 8.28 10.49
C CYS A 114 -11.45 6.83 10.90
N LEU A 115 -10.27 6.57 11.47
CA LEU A 115 -9.72 5.24 11.73
C LEU A 115 -9.46 4.41 10.45
N GLY A 116 -9.20 5.04 9.31
CA GLY A 116 -9.05 4.35 8.03
C GLY A 116 -10.31 3.62 7.58
N VAL A 117 -11.48 4.05 8.05
CA VAL A 117 -12.80 3.61 7.60
C VAL A 117 -13.63 4.86 7.32
N ALA A 118 -13.43 5.41 6.13
CA ALA A 118 -14.11 6.60 5.65
C ALA A 118 -15.34 6.22 4.82
N SER A 119 -16.38 7.05 4.83
CA SER A 119 -17.35 7.01 3.74
C SER A 119 -16.77 7.74 2.52
N PRO A 120 -17.20 7.45 1.29
CA PRO A 120 -16.64 8.06 0.08
C PRO A 120 -16.70 9.60 0.01
N LYS A 121 -17.48 10.25 0.88
CA LYS A 121 -17.62 11.71 0.98
C LYS A 121 -17.00 12.30 2.24
N ALA A 122 -16.45 11.47 3.13
CA ALA A 122 -15.85 11.93 4.38
C ALA A 122 -14.46 12.50 4.11
N MET A 123 -14.20 13.69 4.66
CA MET A 123 -12.84 14.22 4.76
C MET A 123 -12.24 13.75 6.09
N CYS A 124 -11.16 12.97 6.01
CA CYS A 124 -10.51 12.38 7.16
C CYS A 124 -9.15 13.06 7.40
N PRO A 125 -8.97 13.79 8.52
CA PRO A 125 -7.71 14.45 8.83
C PRO A 125 -6.55 13.46 8.95
N MET A 126 -5.40 13.77 8.34
CA MET A 126 -4.17 12.97 8.42
C MET A 126 -3.45 13.21 9.76
N ILE A 127 -4.00 12.70 10.86
CA ILE A 127 -3.54 12.97 12.23
C ILE A 127 -2.72 11.85 12.87
N GLY A 128 -2.67 10.66 12.24
CA GLY A 128 -1.83 9.55 12.71
C GLY A 128 -2.24 9.02 14.09
N ILE A 129 -3.50 8.61 14.27
CA ILE A 129 -3.98 7.97 15.50
C ILE A 129 -3.31 6.59 15.64
N PRO A 130 -2.51 6.32 16.68
CA PRO A 130 -1.95 4.99 16.91
C PRO A 130 -3.07 4.01 17.27
N GLY A 131 -2.98 2.79 16.76
CA GLY A 131 -4.06 1.82 16.86
C GLY A 131 -3.70 0.43 16.38
N TRP A 132 -4.73 -0.37 16.15
CA TRP A 132 -4.62 -1.74 15.69
C TRP A 132 -5.58 -2.03 14.56
N GLN A 133 -5.15 -2.90 13.65
CA GLN A 133 -6.01 -3.58 12.69
C GLN A 133 -6.12 -5.05 13.12
N VAL A 134 -7.33 -5.56 13.24
CA VAL A 134 -7.62 -6.88 13.81
C VAL A 134 -8.57 -7.63 12.90
N ILE A 135 -8.26 -8.90 12.64
CA ILE A 135 -9.11 -9.81 11.86
C ILE A 135 -9.81 -10.74 12.84
N VAL A 136 -11.14 -10.70 12.83
CA VAL A 136 -12.02 -11.57 13.61
C VAL A 136 -12.67 -12.57 12.66
N ALA A 137 -12.38 -13.86 12.83
CA ALA A 137 -13.03 -14.94 12.11
C ALA A 137 -14.24 -15.46 12.91
N GLY A 138 -15.31 -15.79 12.20
CA GLY A 138 -16.46 -16.55 12.69
C GLY A 138 -16.69 -17.82 11.87
N PRO A 139 -17.88 -18.46 11.99
CA PRO A 139 -18.15 -19.75 11.33
C PRO A 139 -18.13 -19.73 9.79
N GLN A 140 -18.58 -18.63 9.16
CA GLN A 140 -18.74 -18.53 7.69
C GLN A 140 -18.23 -17.21 7.11
N GLU A 141 -17.77 -16.30 7.98
CA GLU A 141 -17.44 -14.93 7.64
C GLU A 141 -16.26 -14.48 8.49
N TYR A 142 -15.59 -13.42 8.05
CA TYR A 142 -14.60 -12.72 8.84
C TYR A 142 -14.79 -11.22 8.72
N TRP A 143 -14.33 -10.50 9.74
CA TRP A 143 -14.47 -9.06 9.85
C TRP A 143 -13.16 -8.41 10.23
N VAL A 144 -12.88 -7.29 9.59
CA VAL A 144 -11.71 -6.46 9.89
C VAL A 144 -12.16 -5.30 10.77
N TYR A 145 -11.53 -5.15 11.92
CA TYR A 145 -11.76 -4.07 12.87
C TYR A 145 -10.54 -3.17 12.97
N HIS A 146 -10.78 -1.86 12.92
CA HIS A 146 -9.80 -0.82 13.17
C HIS A 146 -10.09 -0.20 14.52
N LEU A 147 -9.08 -0.10 15.37
CA LEU A 147 -9.22 0.48 16.70
C LEU A 147 -8.09 1.43 17.01
N ASN A 148 -8.34 2.40 17.88
CA ASN A 148 -7.27 3.20 18.48
C ASN A 148 -6.52 2.39 19.55
N LYS A 149 -5.39 2.92 20.04
CA LYS A 149 -4.48 2.22 20.96
C LYS A 149 -5.16 1.63 22.21
N THR A 150 -6.17 2.31 22.74
CA THR A 150 -6.90 1.93 23.96
C THR A 150 -8.24 1.24 23.68
N ALA A 151 -8.57 1.03 22.41
CA ALA A 151 -9.83 0.44 21.97
C ALA A 151 -11.07 1.18 22.51
N THR A 152 -10.98 2.50 22.72
CA THR A 152 -12.13 3.37 23.01
C THR A 152 -12.90 3.72 21.75
N LEU A 153 -12.23 3.69 20.60
CA LEU A 153 -12.82 3.77 19.28
C LEU A 153 -12.53 2.46 18.56
N ILE A 154 -13.58 1.79 18.10
CA ILE A 154 -13.53 0.52 17.37
C ILE A 154 -14.51 0.64 16.19
N LYS A 155 -14.04 0.41 14.98
CA LYS A 155 -14.84 0.45 13.75
C LYS A 155 -14.62 -0.82 12.95
N ARG A 156 -15.71 -1.40 12.44
CA ARG A 156 -15.64 -2.46 11.44
C ARG A 156 -15.40 -1.85 10.06
N ASN A 157 -14.44 -2.39 9.30
CA ASN A 157 -14.22 -2.05 7.91
C ASN A 157 -15.03 -3.04 7.03
N PRO A 158 -16.17 -2.60 6.43
CA PRO A 158 -17.00 -3.49 5.61
C PRO A 158 -16.35 -3.87 4.27
N THR A 159 -15.41 -3.07 3.75
CA THR A 159 -14.75 -3.28 2.46
C THR A 159 -13.83 -4.47 2.47
N THR A 160 -13.14 -4.67 3.59
CA THR A 160 -12.20 -5.79 3.79
C THR A 160 -12.82 -6.96 4.56
N SER A 161 -14.04 -6.82 5.07
CA SER A 161 -14.81 -7.92 5.68
C SER A 161 -15.57 -8.69 4.61
N ALA A 162 -15.64 -10.02 4.72
CA ALA A 162 -16.34 -10.83 3.73
C ALA A 162 -16.86 -12.15 4.30
N LYS A 163 -17.73 -12.77 3.51
CA LYS A 163 -18.14 -14.16 3.67
C LYS A 163 -17.15 -15.06 2.94
N GLY A 164 -16.87 -16.24 3.49
CA GLY A 164 -16.06 -17.23 2.82
C GLY A 164 -15.07 -17.94 3.75
N SER A 165 -14.45 -18.98 3.20
CA SER A 165 -13.53 -19.86 3.92
C SER A 165 -12.12 -19.30 4.04
N VAL A 166 -11.76 -18.29 3.24
CA VAL A 166 -10.43 -17.66 3.29
C VAL A 166 -10.44 -16.47 4.23
N VAL A 167 -10.00 -16.71 5.45
CA VAL A 167 -9.66 -15.65 6.40
C VAL A 167 -8.27 -15.14 6.03
N PRO A 168 -8.11 -13.86 5.67
CA PRO A 168 -6.82 -13.37 5.25
C PRO A 168 -5.86 -13.23 6.43
N THR A 169 -4.58 -13.15 6.10
CA THR A 169 -3.50 -12.76 7.01
C THR A 169 -2.93 -11.41 6.57
N PHE A 170 -1.98 -10.88 7.34
CA PHE A 170 -1.25 -9.68 6.93
C PHE A 170 0.01 -10.07 6.16
N TRP A 171 0.14 -9.54 4.96
CA TRP A 171 1.33 -9.68 4.14
C TRP A 171 2.47 -8.87 4.76
N GLN A 172 3.63 -9.51 4.90
CA GLN A 172 4.89 -8.83 5.11
C GLN A 172 5.55 -8.72 3.73
N ALA A 173 5.50 -7.53 3.14
CA ALA A 173 6.09 -7.31 1.82
C ALA A 173 7.57 -7.72 1.84
N ASP A 174 7.96 -8.58 0.91
CA ASP A 174 9.36 -8.91 0.68
C ASP A 174 10.03 -7.72 -0.03
N SER A 175 11.08 -7.19 0.59
CA SER A 175 11.86 -6.06 0.08
C SER A 175 12.61 -6.36 -1.22
N THR A 176 12.60 -7.62 -1.70
CA THR A 176 13.22 -8.04 -2.96
C THR A 176 12.41 -7.72 -4.21
N MET A 177 11.20 -7.15 -4.09
CA MET A 177 10.42 -6.69 -5.23
C MET A 177 11.07 -5.45 -5.87
N VAL A 178 12.03 -5.68 -6.78
CA VAL A 178 12.75 -4.66 -7.56
C VAL A 178 11.82 -3.53 -7.98
N ALA A 179 12.11 -2.33 -7.48
CA ALA A 179 11.31 -1.14 -7.69
C ALA A 179 11.50 -0.64 -9.13
N ALA A 180 10.49 -0.82 -9.96
CA ALA A 180 10.33 0.08 -11.09
C ALA A 180 10.07 1.49 -10.53
N LYS A 181 10.50 2.54 -11.23
CA LYS A 181 10.47 3.92 -10.73
C LYS A 181 9.02 4.29 -10.33
N PRO A 182 8.72 4.54 -9.04
CA PRO A 182 7.34 4.77 -8.59
C PRO A 182 6.63 5.92 -9.30
N GLY A 183 7.39 6.90 -9.79
CA GLY A 183 6.88 8.04 -10.55
C GLY A 183 6.51 7.74 -12.00
N GLU A 184 6.80 6.55 -12.52
CA GLU A 184 6.47 6.13 -13.89
C GLU A 184 5.32 5.12 -13.92
N ILE A 185 5.09 4.43 -12.81
CA ILE A 185 4.07 3.38 -12.68
C ILE A 185 2.77 3.99 -12.12
N ILE A 186 1.64 3.50 -12.62
CA ILE A 186 0.31 3.74 -12.08
C ILE A 186 -0.15 2.56 -11.23
N PHE A 187 0.08 1.33 -11.70
CA PHE A 187 -0.28 0.10 -11.02
C PHE A 187 0.58 -1.05 -11.52
N GLN A 188 0.77 -2.07 -10.70
CA GLN A 188 1.58 -3.22 -11.09
C GLN A 188 1.09 -4.50 -10.45
N SER A 189 1.46 -5.63 -11.05
CA SER A 189 1.29 -6.93 -10.45
C SER A 189 2.53 -7.81 -10.63
N SER A 190 2.71 -8.76 -9.72
CA SER A 190 3.62 -9.89 -9.90
C SER A 190 2.83 -11.18 -9.85
N THR A 191 3.12 -12.10 -10.77
CA THR A 191 2.55 -13.44 -10.79
C THR A 191 3.70 -14.44 -10.71
N THR A 192 3.61 -15.37 -9.77
CA THR A 192 4.57 -16.47 -9.61
C THR A 192 3.85 -17.81 -9.41
N GLY A 193 4.52 -18.91 -9.72
CA GLY A 193 4.01 -20.26 -9.47
C GLY A 193 3.36 -20.91 -10.68
N GLY A 194 2.37 -21.77 -10.44
CA GLY A 194 1.81 -22.69 -11.43
C GLY A 194 2.77 -23.81 -11.83
N ILE A 195 2.23 -24.84 -12.49
CA ILE A 195 2.96 -26.08 -12.84
C ILE A 195 4.20 -25.80 -13.71
N ALA A 196 4.12 -24.80 -14.60
CA ALA A 196 5.22 -24.41 -15.49
C ALA A 196 6.22 -23.43 -14.82
N GLY A 197 6.03 -23.10 -13.54
CA GLY A 197 6.88 -22.17 -12.79
C GLY A 197 6.94 -20.79 -13.46
N GLN A 198 5.79 -20.17 -13.72
CA GLN A 198 5.76 -18.83 -14.29
C GLN A 198 6.26 -17.82 -13.25
N ALA A 199 6.97 -16.80 -13.70
CA ALA A 199 7.33 -15.65 -12.88
C ALA A 199 7.41 -14.42 -13.77
N TYR A 200 6.47 -13.48 -13.63
CA TYR A 200 6.48 -12.24 -14.40
C TYR A 200 5.91 -11.06 -13.60
N LYS A 201 6.33 -9.85 -13.97
CA LYS A 201 5.70 -8.60 -13.54
C LYS A 201 4.91 -7.99 -14.69
N THR A 202 3.79 -7.36 -14.39
CA THR A 202 3.04 -6.53 -15.33
C THR A 202 2.92 -5.12 -14.76
N LEU A 203 3.27 -4.11 -15.56
CA LEU A 203 3.29 -2.70 -15.15
C LEU A 203 2.34 -1.92 -16.05
N LEU A 204 1.47 -1.09 -15.45
CA LEU A 204 0.79 -0.01 -16.15
C LEU A 204 1.59 1.28 -15.90
N GLN A 205 2.14 1.85 -16.97
CA GLN A 205 2.93 3.08 -16.94
C GLN A 205 2.05 4.34 -17.13
N LYS A 206 2.58 5.50 -16.75
CA LYS A 206 1.90 6.82 -16.87
C LYS A 206 1.55 7.21 -18.30
N ASP A 207 2.32 6.75 -19.27
CA ASP A 207 2.09 6.96 -20.69
C ASP A 207 1.02 6.01 -21.28
N GLY A 208 0.41 5.16 -20.45
CA GLY A 208 -0.62 4.20 -20.83
C GLY A 208 -0.07 2.88 -21.37
N GLN A 209 1.25 2.68 -21.42
CA GLN A 209 1.83 1.40 -21.81
C GLN A 209 1.61 0.37 -20.70
N VAL A 210 1.12 -0.80 -21.09
CA VAL A 210 1.07 -2.00 -20.25
C VAL A 210 2.19 -2.91 -20.72
N VAL A 211 3.20 -3.07 -19.88
CA VAL A 211 4.38 -3.88 -20.18
C VAL A 211 4.43 -5.10 -19.28
N ARG A 212 4.86 -6.24 -19.83
CA ARG A 212 5.14 -7.47 -19.10
C ARG A 212 6.62 -7.76 -19.11
N ILE A 213 7.18 -8.12 -17.96
CA ILE A 213 8.58 -8.48 -17.77
C ILE A 213 8.62 -9.93 -17.29
N ASP A 214 9.09 -10.86 -18.12
CA ASP A 214 9.34 -12.25 -17.70
C ASP A 214 10.60 -12.29 -16.82
N LEU A 215 10.42 -12.64 -15.55
CA LEU A 215 11.49 -12.67 -14.56
C LEU A 215 12.38 -13.93 -14.67
N ARG A 216 12.02 -14.87 -15.54
CA ARG A 216 12.81 -16.09 -15.81
C ARG A 216 13.84 -15.87 -16.92
N GLN A 217 13.65 -14.81 -17.72
CA GLN A 217 14.59 -14.43 -18.76
C GLN A 217 15.76 -13.66 -18.15
N GLN A 218 16.96 -13.91 -18.67
CA GLN A 218 18.17 -13.21 -18.28
C GLN A 218 18.90 -12.66 -19.52
N PRO A 219 18.96 -11.32 -19.73
CA PRO A 219 18.33 -10.28 -18.91
C PRO A 219 16.80 -10.26 -19.06
N PRO A 220 16.06 -9.79 -18.04
CA PRO A 220 14.62 -9.62 -18.14
C PRO A 220 14.28 -8.56 -19.20
N THR A 221 13.48 -8.94 -20.20
CA THR A 221 13.13 -8.06 -21.32
C THR A 221 11.68 -7.56 -21.20
N PRO A 222 11.44 -6.24 -21.14
CA PRO A 222 10.08 -5.69 -21.16
C PRO A 222 9.41 -5.91 -22.52
N THR A 223 8.19 -6.44 -22.49
CA THR A 223 7.34 -6.64 -23.66
C THR A 223 6.10 -5.77 -23.55
N LEU A 224 5.83 -4.90 -24.52
CA LEU A 224 4.58 -4.15 -24.61
C LEU A 224 3.45 -5.13 -24.94
N ILE A 225 2.48 -5.27 -24.02
CA ILE A 225 1.32 -6.15 -24.22
C ILE A 225 0.05 -5.39 -24.58
N ARG A 226 -0.04 -4.10 -24.22
CA ARG A 226 -1.18 -3.24 -24.56
C ARG A 226 -0.80 -1.76 -24.42
N ARG A 227 -1.49 -0.88 -25.15
CA ARG A 227 -1.46 0.57 -24.92
C ARG A 227 -2.87 1.07 -24.62
N LEU A 228 -3.03 1.75 -23.49
CA LEU A 228 -4.27 2.39 -23.07
C LEU A 228 -4.23 3.88 -23.44
N SER A 229 -5.37 4.43 -23.80
CA SER A 229 -5.53 5.88 -23.96
C SER A 229 -5.53 6.59 -22.61
N PRO A 230 -5.21 7.91 -22.56
CA PRO A 230 -5.25 8.66 -21.30
C PRO A 230 -6.61 8.58 -20.56
N PRO A 231 -7.78 8.64 -21.24
CA PRO A 231 -9.07 8.42 -20.59
C PRO A 231 -9.21 7.02 -19.95
N GLN A 232 -8.70 5.97 -20.61
CA GLN A 232 -8.74 4.60 -20.07
C GLN A 232 -7.85 4.44 -18.83
N VAL A 233 -6.67 5.07 -18.81
CA VAL A 233 -5.81 5.10 -17.62
C VAL A 233 -6.52 5.79 -16.46
N GLN A 234 -7.12 6.96 -16.73
CA GLN A 234 -7.84 7.71 -15.70
C GLN A 234 -9.08 6.96 -15.19
N GLU A 235 -9.79 6.24 -16.07
CA GLU A 235 -10.89 5.37 -15.72
C GLU A 235 -10.45 4.26 -14.78
N PHE A 236 -9.35 3.58 -15.08
CA PHE A 236 -8.79 2.54 -14.21
C PHE A 236 -8.38 3.09 -12.83
N VAL A 237 -7.71 4.25 -12.78
CA VAL A 237 -7.31 4.88 -11.50
C VAL A 237 -8.54 5.23 -10.65
N ARG A 238 -9.56 5.83 -11.27
CA ARG A 238 -10.82 6.15 -10.58
C ARG A 238 -11.52 4.89 -10.09
N PHE A 239 -11.48 3.82 -10.88
CA PHE A 239 -12.06 2.54 -10.50
C PHE A 239 -11.37 1.96 -9.25
N LEU A 240 -10.04 2.04 -9.15
CA LEU A 240 -9.32 1.62 -7.93
C LEU A 240 -9.75 2.42 -6.69
N GLN A 241 -9.96 3.74 -6.83
CA GLN A 241 -10.43 4.61 -5.75
C GLN A 241 -11.87 4.27 -5.33
N GLN A 242 -12.78 4.10 -6.28
CA GLN A 242 -14.19 3.76 -6.01
C GLN A 242 -14.34 2.40 -5.33
N ASN A 243 -13.41 1.47 -5.63
CA ASN A 243 -13.35 0.16 -5.01
C ASN A 243 -12.41 0.09 -3.80
N GLU A 244 -11.92 1.23 -3.32
CA GLU A 244 -11.14 1.35 -2.08
C GLU A 244 -9.94 0.39 -2.04
N PHE A 245 -9.18 0.30 -3.13
CA PHE A 245 -8.01 -0.60 -3.22
C PHE A 245 -7.05 -0.44 -2.03
N GLU A 246 -6.90 0.79 -1.52
CA GLU A 246 -6.01 1.09 -0.39
C GLU A 246 -6.40 0.38 0.91
N ASP A 247 -7.67 0.03 1.10
CA ASP A 247 -8.12 -0.71 2.28
C ASP A 247 -7.57 -2.14 2.30
N PHE A 248 -7.32 -2.71 1.12
CA PHE A 248 -6.80 -4.07 0.99
C PHE A 248 -5.27 -4.15 1.15
N LEU A 249 -4.58 -3.02 1.30
CA LEU A 249 -3.12 -3.02 1.41
C LEU A 249 -2.64 -3.87 2.58
N ASP A 250 -1.60 -4.62 2.27
CA ASP A 250 -0.88 -5.54 3.13
C ASP A 250 -1.74 -6.71 3.63
N PHE A 251 -2.82 -7.07 2.92
CA PHE A 251 -3.55 -8.32 3.13
C PHE A 251 -2.99 -9.45 2.25
N ASN A 252 -3.06 -10.68 2.76
CA ASN A 252 -2.73 -11.91 2.06
C ASN A 252 -3.91 -12.89 2.13
N TYR A 253 -4.50 -13.17 0.98
CA TYR A 253 -5.59 -14.12 0.77
C TYR A 253 -5.02 -15.43 0.22
N SER A 254 -4.43 -16.23 1.10
CA SER A 254 -3.89 -17.54 0.75
C SER A 254 -4.24 -18.57 1.83
N PRO A 255 -4.95 -19.67 1.50
CA PRO A 255 -5.39 -20.66 2.46
C PRO A 255 -4.25 -21.57 2.96
N THR A 256 -3.17 -21.75 2.18
CA THR A 256 -2.00 -22.58 2.50
C THR A 256 -0.94 -22.45 1.39
N ALA A 257 0.32 -22.81 1.69
CA ALA A 257 1.36 -22.95 0.69
C ALA A 257 1.09 -24.18 -0.21
N GLY A 258 1.21 -24.02 -1.53
CA GLY A 258 1.05 -25.05 -2.57
C GLY A 258 1.74 -24.60 -3.86
N ALA A 259 2.10 -25.56 -4.71
CA ALA A 259 2.95 -25.32 -5.87
C ALA A 259 2.19 -25.23 -7.21
N ASP A 260 0.90 -25.60 -7.22
CA ASP A 260 0.08 -25.72 -8.42
C ASP A 260 -0.75 -24.47 -8.75
N TYR A 261 -0.93 -23.58 -7.78
CA TYR A 261 -1.63 -22.31 -7.97
C TYR A 261 -0.69 -21.17 -8.38
N PHE A 262 -1.27 -20.09 -8.90
CA PHE A 262 -0.54 -18.83 -9.10
C PHE A 262 -0.69 -17.94 -7.87
N ALA A 263 0.43 -17.46 -7.34
CA ALA A 263 0.45 -16.37 -6.37
C ALA A 263 0.50 -15.04 -7.12
N ILE A 264 -0.42 -14.14 -6.82
CA ILE A 264 -0.54 -12.84 -7.45
C ILE A 264 -0.46 -11.76 -6.37
N ALA A 265 0.45 -10.80 -6.56
CA ALA A 265 0.44 -9.55 -5.82
C ALA A 265 -0.04 -8.41 -6.73
N LEU A 266 -1.05 -7.64 -6.31
CA LEU A 266 -1.41 -6.36 -6.93
C LEU A 266 -0.86 -5.24 -6.07
N MET A 267 -0.20 -4.25 -6.67
CA MET A 267 0.52 -3.24 -5.91
C MET A 267 0.32 -1.84 -6.47
N THR A 268 0.35 -0.89 -5.55
CA THR A 268 0.52 0.53 -5.82
C THR A 268 1.87 0.81 -6.50
N PRO A 269 2.09 2.03 -7.03
CA PRO A 269 3.39 2.43 -7.55
C PRO A 269 4.55 2.31 -6.54
N ARG A 270 4.24 2.37 -5.23
CA ARG A 270 5.23 2.26 -4.14
C ARG A 270 5.58 0.82 -3.75
N GLY A 271 4.91 -0.18 -4.34
CA GLY A 271 5.15 -1.59 -4.03
C GLY A 271 4.31 -2.16 -2.88
N ASN A 272 3.68 -1.31 -2.05
CA ASN A 272 2.65 -1.78 -1.13
C ASN A 272 1.46 -2.31 -1.92
N GLY A 273 0.90 -3.43 -1.48
CA GLY A 273 -0.09 -4.14 -2.25
C GLY A 273 -0.81 -5.21 -1.48
N ILE A 274 -1.43 -6.11 -2.21
CA ILE A 274 -2.28 -7.19 -1.71
C ILE A 274 -1.79 -8.46 -2.37
N GLN A 275 -1.81 -9.58 -1.66
CA GLN A 275 -1.50 -10.89 -2.22
C GLN A 275 -2.74 -11.77 -2.19
N TYR A 276 -2.93 -12.56 -3.24
CA TYR A 276 -3.92 -13.63 -3.29
C TYR A 276 -3.41 -14.79 -4.15
N VAL A 277 -4.06 -15.93 -4.03
CA VAL A 277 -3.87 -17.06 -4.97
C VAL A 277 -5.08 -17.18 -5.88
N ASP A 278 -4.88 -17.55 -7.14
CA ASP A 278 -5.93 -17.59 -8.16
C ASP A 278 -7.09 -18.53 -7.79
N ILE A 279 -6.81 -19.67 -7.16
CA ILE A 279 -7.81 -20.65 -6.69
C ILE A 279 -8.81 -20.08 -5.67
N VAL A 280 -8.48 -19.00 -4.95
CA VAL A 280 -9.39 -18.40 -3.96
C VAL A 280 -9.92 -17.03 -4.36
N GLN A 281 -9.70 -16.61 -5.61
CA GLN A 281 -10.10 -15.30 -6.07
C GLN A 281 -11.60 -15.03 -5.85
N ASP A 282 -12.45 -16.02 -6.09
CA ASP A 282 -13.92 -15.94 -5.91
C ASP A 282 -14.37 -15.90 -4.45
N GLN A 283 -13.47 -16.18 -3.51
CA GLN A 283 -13.70 -16.11 -2.06
C GLN A 283 -13.15 -14.82 -1.43
N THR A 284 -12.53 -13.94 -2.22
CA THR A 284 -12.09 -12.62 -1.75
C THR A 284 -13.26 -11.62 -1.65
N PRO A 285 -13.12 -10.50 -0.92
CA PRO A 285 -14.16 -9.47 -0.86
C PRO A 285 -14.59 -8.95 -2.24
N LEU A 286 -15.89 -8.67 -2.42
CA LEU A 286 -16.47 -8.31 -3.72
C LEU A 286 -15.73 -7.17 -4.46
N LYS A 287 -15.35 -6.11 -3.73
CA LYS A 287 -14.60 -4.99 -4.31
C LYS A 287 -13.20 -5.42 -4.80
N LEU A 288 -12.55 -6.35 -4.09
CA LEU A 288 -11.27 -6.91 -4.53
C LEU A 288 -11.45 -7.78 -5.79
N GLN A 289 -12.50 -8.60 -5.86
CA GLN A 289 -12.82 -9.35 -7.08
C GLN A 289 -13.01 -8.41 -8.29
N GLN A 290 -13.70 -7.29 -8.09
CA GLN A 290 -13.92 -6.28 -9.13
C GLN A 290 -12.61 -5.63 -9.58
N ILE A 291 -11.71 -5.32 -8.65
CA ILE A 291 -10.36 -4.80 -8.94
C ILE A 291 -9.54 -5.81 -9.76
N ILE A 292 -9.55 -7.08 -9.35
CA ILE A 292 -8.84 -8.16 -10.06
C ILE A 292 -9.38 -8.31 -11.49
N GLN A 293 -10.70 -8.30 -11.66
CA GLN A 293 -11.33 -8.35 -12.97
C GLN A 293 -10.95 -7.15 -13.86
N ALA A 294 -10.96 -5.94 -13.31
CA ALA A 294 -10.58 -4.74 -14.04
C ALA A 294 -9.10 -4.78 -14.48
N TRP A 295 -8.21 -5.24 -13.60
CA TRP A 295 -6.79 -5.43 -13.92
C TRP A 295 -6.60 -6.49 -15.02
N ASN A 296 -7.31 -7.62 -14.93
CA ASN A 296 -7.24 -8.68 -15.93
C ASN A 296 -7.71 -8.22 -17.32
N ARG A 297 -8.69 -7.31 -17.40
CA ARG A 297 -9.16 -6.77 -18.70
C ARG A 297 -8.07 -6.00 -19.45
N ILE A 298 -7.16 -5.33 -18.75
CA ILE A 298 -6.09 -4.54 -19.37
C ILE A 298 -4.75 -5.29 -19.49
N THR A 299 -4.62 -6.46 -18.85
CA THR A 299 -3.37 -7.23 -18.80
C THR A 299 -3.42 -8.63 -19.41
N LYS A 300 -4.60 -9.20 -19.66
CA LYS A 300 -4.70 -10.46 -20.40
C LYS A 300 -4.23 -10.25 -21.85
N VAL A 301 -3.28 -11.08 -22.25
CA VAL A 301 -2.81 -11.20 -23.63
C VAL A 301 -3.78 -12.16 -24.33
N ASN A 302 -4.34 -11.73 -25.46
CA ASN A 302 -5.18 -12.59 -26.31
C ASN A 302 -4.33 -13.60 -27.06
#